data_AF-A0A537GY77-F1
#
_entry.id   AF-A0A537GY77-F1
#
_cell.length_a   1.000
_cell.length_b   1.000
_cell.length_c   1.000
_cell.angle_alpha   90.00
_cell.angle_beta   90.00
_cell.angle_gamma   90.00
#
_symmetry.space_group_name_H-M   'P 1'
#
loop_
_entity.id
_entity.type
_entity.pdbx_description
1 polymer ?
#
loop_
_entity_poly.entity_id
_entity_poly.type
_entity_poly.pdbx_seq_one_letter_code
_entity_poly.pdbx_strand_id
1 'polypeptide(L)'
;MDPQNVEAWKLATPQPSYKGTQFRYGSRVGCLVLSPFARSGYISKKLHSHVSLVRFCDSAFGLPTLNQRDAQADDMSDCFDFNRPPAPPPA
;
A
#
# COMPACT_ATOMS: atom_id res chain seq x y z
N MET A 1 -12.74 14.19 9.78
CA MET A 1 -11.29 14.07 9.98
C MET A 1 -10.66 14.18 8.61
N ASP A 2 -9.94 15.26 8.36
CA ASP A 2 -9.21 15.44 7.11
C ASP A 2 -8.17 14.33 6.92
N PRO A 3 -7.98 13.79 5.69
CA PRO A 3 -6.94 12.81 5.44
C PRO A 3 -5.57 13.40 5.80
N GLN A 4 -4.74 12.60 6.47
CA GLN A 4 -3.43 13.04 6.91
C GLN A 4 -2.60 13.50 5.70
N ASN A 5 -1.88 14.60 5.87
CA ASN A 5 -0.88 15.02 4.90
C ASN A 5 0.28 14.02 4.97
N VAL A 6 0.54 13.31 3.87
CA VAL A 6 1.55 12.24 3.85
C VAL A 6 2.84 12.68 3.18
N GLU A 7 2.77 13.57 2.19
CA GLU A 7 3.94 14.16 1.54
C GLU A 7 3.64 15.61 1.10
N ALA A 8 4.66 16.46 1.00
CA ALA A 8 4.52 17.78 0.39
C ALA A 8 4.98 17.73 -1.07
N TRP A 9 4.24 18.36 -1.99
CA TRP A 9 4.65 18.42 -3.40
C TRP A 9 5.98 19.17 -3.57
N LYS A 10 7.01 18.46 -4.03
CA LYS A 10 8.34 19.02 -4.36
C LYS A 10 8.62 18.87 -5.86
N LEU A 11 7.96 19.68 -6.70
CA LEU A 11 8.35 19.81 -8.11
C LEU A 11 9.48 20.84 -8.26
N ALA A 12 10.43 20.59 -9.16
CA ALA A 12 11.47 21.55 -9.55
C ALA A 12 10.86 22.82 -10.18
N THR A 13 9.75 22.67 -10.90
CA THR A 13 8.92 23.76 -11.45
C THR A 13 7.47 23.52 -11.04
N PRO A 14 7.04 24.03 -9.88
CA PRO A 14 5.69 23.79 -9.41
C PRO A 14 4.70 24.48 -10.35
N GLN A 15 3.71 23.73 -10.84
CA GLN A 15 2.46 24.31 -11.34
C GLN A 15 1.93 25.27 -10.25
N PRO A 16 1.67 26.56 -10.54
CA PRO A 16 1.37 27.57 -9.51
C PRO A 16 0.22 27.18 -8.58
N SER A 17 -0.76 26.44 -9.11
CA SER A 17 -1.92 25.90 -8.38
C SER A 17 -1.58 24.81 -7.36
N TYR A 18 -0.40 24.20 -7.41
CA TYR A 18 0.01 23.09 -6.55
C TYR A 18 1.29 23.37 -5.74
N LYS A 19 1.83 24.60 -5.80
CA LYS A 19 3.03 24.98 -5.03
C LYS A 19 2.75 24.96 -3.53
N GLY A 20 3.42 24.07 -2.79
CA GLY A 20 3.24 23.93 -1.35
C GLY A 20 1.92 23.29 -0.93
N THR A 21 1.14 22.77 -1.89
CA THR A 21 -0.01 21.96 -1.55
C THR A 21 0.45 20.59 -1.08
N GLN A 22 -0.42 19.96 -0.33
CA GLN A 22 -0.24 18.63 0.22
C GLN A 22 -0.49 17.54 -0.81
N PHE A 23 0.35 16.52 -0.78
CA PHE A 23 0.00 15.22 -1.30
C PHE A 23 -0.71 14.47 -0.17
N ARG A 24 -2.01 14.27 -0.36
CA ARG A 24 -2.85 13.47 0.54
C ARG A 24 -3.29 12.20 -0.15
N TYR A 25 -3.61 11.18 0.64
CA TYR A 25 -4.46 10.11 0.15
C TYR A 25 -5.86 10.64 -0.17
N GLY A 26 -6.47 10.09 -1.22
CA GLY A 26 -7.87 10.35 -1.55
C GLY A 26 -8.84 9.67 -0.58
N SER A 27 -10.11 9.58 -0.99
CA SER A 27 -11.13 8.83 -0.25
C SER A 27 -10.71 7.37 -0.04
N ARG A 28 -11.07 6.81 1.12
CA ARG A 28 -10.82 5.40 1.40
C ARG A 28 -11.64 4.51 0.45
N VAL A 29 -11.03 3.43 0.00
CA VAL A 29 -11.65 2.39 -0.82
C VAL A 29 -11.55 1.04 -0.14
N GLY A 30 -12.48 0.14 -0.46
CA GLY A 30 -12.36 -1.26 -0.03
C GLY A 30 -11.19 -1.95 -0.72
N CYS A 31 -10.46 -2.78 0.03
CA CYS A 31 -9.40 -3.63 -0.47
C CYS A 31 -9.66 -5.05 0.04
N LEU A 32 -9.73 -6.03 -0.86
CA LEU A 32 -9.89 -7.44 -0.53
C LEU A 32 -8.62 -8.19 -0.93
N VAL A 33 -8.11 -9.01 -0.02
CA VAL A 33 -6.93 -9.84 -0.25
C VAL A 33 -7.38 -11.30 -0.30
N LEU A 34 -7.15 -11.94 -1.45
CA LEU A 34 -7.49 -13.34 -1.70
C LEU A 34 -6.22 -14.10 -2.03
N SER A 35 -5.86 -15.07 -1.21
CA SER A 35 -4.67 -15.91 -1.40
C SER A 35 -4.75 -17.16 -0.52
N PRO A 36 -4.14 -18.29 -0.93
CA PRO A 36 -3.95 -19.45 -0.05
C PRO A 36 -3.22 -19.10 1.25
N PHE A 37 -2.41 -18.04 1.26
CA PHE A 37 -1.65 -17.55 2.42
C PHE A 37 -2.30 -16.35 3.12
N ALA A 38 -3.41 -15.82 2.61
CA ALA A 38 -4.11 -14.71 3.27
C ALA A 38 -4.63 -15.14 4.64
N ARG A 39 -4.62 -14.24 5.62
CA ARG A 39 -5.23 -14.50 6.94
C ARG A 39 -6.76 -14.53 6.79
N SER A 40 -7.38 -15.67 7.09
CA SER A 40 -8.84 -15.83 6.96
C SER A 40 -9.59 -15.00 8.01
N GLY A 41 -10.68 -14.33 7.60
CA GLY A 41 -11.51 -13.50 8.47
C GLY A 41 -10.79 -12.27 9.07
N TYR A 42 -9.60 -11.94 8.58
CA TYR A 42 -8.79 -10.86 9.13
C TYR A 42 -9.13 -9.52 8.48
N ILE A 43 -9.34 -8.51 9.32
CA ILE A 43 -9.52 -7.12 8.90
C ILE A 43 -8.25 -6.35 9.29
N SER A 44 -7.43 -6.03 8.29
CA SER A 44 -6.24 -5.21 8.52
C SER A 44 -6.63 -3.83 9.03
N LYS A 45 -5.92 -3.37 10.08
CA LYS A 45 -6.04 -2.03 10.64
C LYS A 45 -4.88 -1.11 10.24
N LYS A 46 -3.95 -1.61 9.43
CA LYS A 46 -2.84 -0.81 8.90
C LYS A 46 -3.34 0.18 7.84
N LEU A 47 -2.57 1.25 7.65
CA LEU A 47 -2.81 2.20 6.57
C LEU A 47 -2.22 1.65 5.27
N HIS A 48 -3.11 1.15 4.40
CA HIS A 48 -2.75 0.73 3.06
C HIS A 48 -3.14 1.80 2.04
N SER A 49 -2.30 1.93 1.01
CA SER A 49 -2.57 2.80 -0.15
C SER A 49 -2.43 2.01 -1.45
N HIS A 50 -2.79 2.60 -2.58
CA HIS A 50 -2.55 1.95 -3.88
C HIS A 50 -1.05 1.65 -4.13
N VAL A 51 -0.15 2.44 -3.53
CA VAL A 51 1.29 2.21 -3.62
C VAL A 51 1.69 0.97 -2.81
N SER A 52 0.96 0.62 -1.75
CA SER A 52 1.22 -0.58 -0.96
C SER A 52 1.13 -1.86 -1.79
N LEU A 53 0.30 -1.88 -2.85
CA LEU A 53 0.24 -3.01 -3.78
C LEU A 53 1.52 -3.14 -4.61
N VAL A 54 2.12 -2.02 -5.01
CA VAL A 54 3.41 -2.01 -5.74
C VAL A 54 4.51 -2.51 -4.80
N ARG A 55 4.56 -1.96 -3.59
CA ARG A 55 5.52 -2.38 -2.57
C ARG A 55 5.39 -3.87 -2.18
N PHE A 56 4.16 -4.39 -2.16
CA PHE A 56 3.90 -5.82 -1.99
C PHE A 56 4.53 -6.64 -3.12
N CYS A 57 4.32 -6.25 -4.38
CA CYS A 57 4.95 -6.93 -5.53
C CYS A 57 6.48 -6.89 -5.44
N ASP A 58 7.06 -5.74 -5.08
CA ASP A 58 8.51 -5.63 -4.91
C ASP A 58 9.02 -6.61 -3.86
N SER A 59 8.34 -6.69 -2.73
CA SER A 59 8.71 -7.59 -1.63
C SER A 59 8.51 -9.06 -2.00
N ALA A 60 7.41 -9.39 -2.70
CA ALA A 60 7.07 -10.76 -3.08
C ALA A 60 7.98 -11.33 -4.19
N PHE A 61 8.41 -10.47 -5.12
CA PHE A 61 9.25 -10.87 -6.26
C PHE A 61 10.73 -10.50 -6.09
N GLY A 62 11.11 -9.85 -4.99
CA GLY A 62 12.49 -9.42 -4.73
C GLY A 62 12.96 -8.30 -5.67
N LEU A 63 12.07 -7.40 -6.06
CA LEU A 63 12.38 -6.29 -6.96
C LEU A 63 12.87 -5.06 -6.17
N PRO A 64 13.72 -4.22 -6.78
CA PRO A 64 14.05 -2.91 -6.21
C PRO A 64 12.85 -1.97 -6.31
N THR A 65 12.74 -1.07 -5.32
CA THR A 65 11.71 -0.03 -5.29
C THR A 65 11.82 0.92 -6.46
N LEU A 66 10.69 1.35 -7.01
CA LEU A 66 10.64 2.22 -8.18
C LEU A 66 11.07 3.66 -7.87
N ASN A 67 10.73 4.15 -6.68
CA ASN A 67 11.08 5.48 -6.20
C ASN A 67 10.94 5.59 -4.67
N GLN A 68 11.26 6.76 -4.12
CA GLN A 68 11.20 7.00 -2.68
C GLN A 68 9.80 6.81 -2.08
N ARG A 69 8.72 7.17 -2.79
CA ARG A 69 7.35 7.01 -2.28
C ARG A 69 6.99 5.55 -2.12
N ASP A 70 7.32 4.75 -3.13
CA ASP A 70 7.12 3.31 -3.10
C ASP A 70 7.97 2.66 -1.99
N ALA A 71 9.23 3.07 -1.84
CA ALA A 71 10.09 2.62 -0.75
C ALA A 71 9.56 2.94 0.66
N GLN A 72 8.70 3.95 0.81
CA GLN A 72 8.09 4.34 2.09
C GLN A 72 6.68 3.75 2.30
N ALA A 73 6.12 3.05 1.31
CA ALA A 73 4.81 2.42 1.44
C ALA A 73 4.88 1.15 2.34
N ASP A 74 3.76 0.82 2.99
CA ASP A 74 3.60 -0.48 3.65
C ASP A 74 3.46 -1.59 2.59
N ASP A 75 3.98 -2.78 2.86
CA ASP A 75 4.07 -3.92 1.93
C ASP A 75 2.88 -4.89 2.01
N MET A 76 1.84 -4.55 2.78
CA MET A 76 0.66 -5.39 3.02
C MET A 76 0.96 -6.75 3.68
N SER A 77 2.15 -6.95 4.24
CA SER A 77 2.57 -8.22 4.85
C SER A 77 1.66 -8.69 5.98
N ASP A 78 0.96 -7.78 6.66
CA ASP A 78 0.04 -8.12 7.75
C ASP A 78 -1.20 -8.89 7.28
N CYS A 79 -1.55 -8.79 5.99
CA CYS A 79 -2.66 -9.53 5.38
C CYS A 79 -2.32 -11.02 5.16
N PHE A 80 -1.04 -11.40 5.25
CA PHE A 80 -0.56 -12.74 4.93
C PHE A 80 0.01 -13.44 6.17
N ASP A 81 0.01 -14.77 6.11
CA ASP A 81 0.79 -15.63 6.99
C ASP A 81 1.50 -16.67 6.12
N PHE A 82 2.79 -16.46 5.87
CA PHE A 82 3.61 -17.35 5.06
C PHE A 82 4.26 -18.48 5.90
N ASN A 83 4.08 -18.47 7.23
CA ASN A 83 4.61 -19.52 8.11
C ASN A 83 3.66 -20.73 8.21
N ARG A 84 2.45 -20.64 7.65
CA ARG A 84 1.48 -21.73 7.57
C ARG A 84 1.46 -22.36 6.18
N PRO A 85 1.07 -23.64 6.04
CA PRO A 85 0.80 -24.21 4.73
C PRO A 85 -0.33 -23.45 4.00
N PRO A 86 -0.31 -23.41 2.66
CA PRO A 86 -1.35 -22.77 1.87
C PRO A 86 -2.71 -23.42 2.15
N ALA A 87 -3.77 -22.61 2.16
CA ALA A 87 -5.13 -23.11 2.25
C ALA A 87 -5.46 -24.02 1.04
N PRO A 88 -6.29 -25.06 1.23
CA PRO A 88 -6.73 -25.90 0.12
C PRO A 88 -7.56 -25.09 -0.89
N PRO A 89 -7.67 -25.57 -2.15
CA PRO A 89 -8.57 -24.97 -3.13
C PRO A 89 -10.02 -24.90 -2.62
N PRO A 90 -10.79 -23.88 -3.03
CA PRO A 90 -12.23 -23.86 -2.79
C PRO A 90 -12.91 -25.10 -3.38
N ALA A 91 -13.96 -25.58 -2.71
CA ALA A 91 -14.79 -26.70 -3.17
C ALA A 91 -15.60 -26.34 -4.43
#